data_AF-A0A7S0KYS1-F1
#
_entry.id   AF-A0A7S0KYS1-F1
#
_cell.length_a   1.000
_cell.length_b   1.000
_cell.length_c   1.000
_cell.angle_alpha   90.00
_cell.angle_beta   90.00
_cell.angle_gamma   90.00
#
_symmetry.space_group_name_H-M   'P 1'
#
loop_
_entity.id
_entity.type
_entity.pdbx_description
1 polymer ?
#
loop_
_entity_poly.entity_id
_entity_poly.type
_entity_poly.pdbx_seq_one_letter_code
_entity_poly.pdbx_strand_id
1 'polypeptide(L)'
;QPSSDALAGPWKEHVITPGPDVFFHIVDSNATAGTVSVVATQFFTPSLTLTVVDTKSGSLVSYSTIDASLGPGYGIEMVDVNGDGERDLLITNHEDGSGGSVYAYHGQGYAQKETLATGFPVVVKGPGAAAPGPAYATYPAAVPNATRPYILVAGDCAGSAYLLTPSGSRGSVGYLME
;
A
#
# COMPACT_ATOMS: atom_id res chain seq x y z
N GLN A 1 4.31 -10.54 -19.28
CA GLN A 1 5.27 -11.67 -19.47
C GLN A 1 5.09 -12.20 -20.88
N PRO A 2 6.15 -12.47 -21.66
CA PRO A 2 5.97 -13.15 -22.93
C PRO A 2 5.33 -14.51 -22.68
N SER A 3 4.34 -14.87 -23.50
CA SER A 3 3.53 -16.09 -23.34
C SER A 3 4.31 -17.39 -23.56
N SER A 4 5.55 -17.28 -24.06
CA SER A 4 6.51 -18.36 -24.26
C SER A 4 7.94 -17.80 -24.17
N ASP A 5 8.92 -18.68 -23.97
CA ASP A 5 10.35 -18.37 -24.12
C ASP A 5 10.88 -17.20 -23.27
N ALA A 6 10.25 -16.94 -22.11
CA ALA A 6 10.61 -15.86 -21.18
C ALA A 6 12.07 -15.90 -20.67
N LEU A 7 12.76 -17.02 -20.88
CA LEU A 7 14.16 -17.23 -20.48
C LEU A 7 15.09 -17.46 -21.68
N ALA A 8 14.58 -17.40 -22.93
CA ALA A 8 15.35 -17.75 -24.12
C ALA A 8 16.28 -16.64 -24.63
N GLY A 9 16.24 -15.45 -24.02
CA GLY A 9 17.07 -14.32 -24.39
C GLY A 9 17.28 -13.33 -23.24
N PRO A 10 18.23 -12.39 -23.40
CA PRO A 10 18.49 -11.38 -22.38
C PRO A 10 17.27 -10.47 -22.23
N TRP A 11 16.91 -10.19 -20.98
CA TRP A 11 15.90 -9.18 -20.68
C TRP A 11 16.47 -7.80 -20.98
N LYS A 12 15.76 -7.03 -21.81
CA LYS A 12 16.08 -5.62 -22.03
C LYS A 12 15.53 -4.80 -20.88
N GLU A 13 16.38 -4.08 -20.17
CA GLU A 13 15.98 -3.14 -19.14
C GLU A 13 15.29 -1.91 -19.77
N HIS A 14 14.20 -1.47 -19.13
CA HIS A 14 13.50 -0.23 -19.45
C HIS A 14 13.33 0.57 -18.16
N VAL A 15 14.10 1.65 -18.01
CA VAL A 15 13.95 2.56 -16.87
C VAL A 15 12.73 3.43 -17.12
N ILE A 16 11.71 3.26 -16.29
CA ILE A 16 10.42 3.98 -16.40
C ILE A 16 10.55 5.40 -15.84
N THR A 17 11.07 5.54 -14.62
CA THR A 17 11.25 6.82 -13.90
C THR A 17 12.35 6.68 -12.84
N PRO A 18 13.06 7.75 -12.45
CA PRO A 18 13.92 7.74 -11.26
C PRO A 18 13.05 7.69 -9.99
N GLY A 19 13.29 6.69 -9.13
CA GLY A 19 12.33 6.29 -8.07
C GLY A 19 11.14 5.51 -8.65
N PRO A 20 10.07 5.19 -7.88
CA PRO A 20 9.91 5.19 -6.41
C PRO A 20 10.87 4.22 -5.68
N ASP A 21 10.97 4.27 -4.34
CA ASP A 21 12.14 3.73 -3.62
C ASP A 21 11.92 2.53 -2.68
N VAL A 22 10.69 2.16 -2.27
CA VAL A 22 10.47 1.01 -1.38
C VAL A 22 9.54 -0.07 -1.93
N PHE A 23 8.22 0.15 -1.91
CA PHE A 23 7.24 -0.85 -2.34
C PHE A 23 6.32 -0.30 -3.43
N PHE A 24 5.73 -1.20 -4.21
CA PHE A 24 4.77 -0.85 -5.24
C PHE A 24 3.69 -1.92 -5.40
N HIS A 25 2.56 -1.53 -5.98
CA HIS A 25 1.48 -2.41 -6.37
C HIS A 25 0.93 -2.00 -7.74
N ILE A 26 0.57 -2.98 -8.57
CA ILE A 26 -0.16 -2.74 -9.82
C ILE A 26 -1.63 -2.56 -9.47
N VAL A 27 -2.20 -1.38 -9.68
CA VAL A 27 -3.57 -1.04 -9.27
C VAL A 27 -4.59 -1.14 -10.39
N ASP A 28 -4.13 -1.01 -11.63
CA ASP A 28 -4.92 -1.24 -12.84
C ASP A 28 -4.02 -1.77 -13.95
N SER A 29 -4.56 -2.66 -14.76
CA SER A 29 -3.93 -3.14 -15.98
C SER A 29 -4.94 -3.14 -17.11
N ASN A 30 -4.83 -2.15 -18.00
CA ASN A 30 -5.72 -2.06 -19.15
C ASN A 30 -5.01 -2.62 -20.39
N ALA A 31 -5.13 -3.94 -20.56
CA ALA A 31 -4.51 -4.65 -21.68
C ALA A 31 -4.96 -4.12 -23.05
N THR A 32 -6.19 -3.60 -23.17
CA THR A 32 -6.73 -3.06 -24.42
C THR A 32 -6.19 -1.65 -24.72
N ALA A 33 -6.06 -0.80 -23.70
CA ALA A 33 -5.44 0.52 -23.82
C ALA A 33 -3.90 0.44 -23.89
N GLY A 34 -3.31 -0.70 -23.52
CA GLY A 34 -1.87 -0.92 -23.54
C GLY A 34 -1.15 -0.25 -22.38
N THR A 35 -1.81 0.02 -21.26
CA THR A 35 -1.22 0.69 -20.10
C THR A 35 -1.33 -0.13 -18.82
N VAL A 36 -0.41 0.12 -17.89
CA VAL A 36 -0.45 -0.37 -16.51
C VAL A 36 -0.27 0.80 -15.54
N SER A 37 -1.04 0.79 -14.47
CA SER A 37 -1.00 1.78 -13.40
C SER A 37 -0.34 1.17 -12.17
N VAL A 38 0.70 1.81 -11.67
CA VAL A 38 1.51 1.35 -10.54
C VAL A 38 1.47 2.41 -9.46
N VAL A 39 1.01 2.05 -8.27
CA VAL A 39 1.15 2.89 -7.08
C VAL A 39 2.38 2.46 -6.31
N ALA A 40 3.11 3.41 -5.76
CA ALA A 40 4.29 3.13 -4.97
C ALA A 40 4.45 4.03 -3.76
N THR A 41 5.00 3.45 -2.71
CA THR A 41 5.39 4.13 -1.47
C THR A 41 6.84 4.58 -1.58
N GLN A 42 7.11 5.77 -1.04
CA GLN A 42 8.46 6.32 -0.98
C GLN A 42 8.83 6.65 0.46
N PHE A 43 9.95 6.11 0.91
CA PHE A 43 10.49 6.26 2.26
C PHE A 43 11.53 7.37 2.34
N PHE A 44 12.46 7.43 1.38
CA PHE A 44 13.55 8.42 1.40
C PHE A 44 13.12 9.75 0.79
N THR A 45 12.16 9.71 -0.15
CA THR A 45 11.42 10.89 -0.61
C THR A 45 9.92 10.76 -0.27
N PRO A 46 9.56 10.90 1.03
CA PRO A 46 8.21 10.68 1.58
C PRO A 46 7.06 11.05 0.66
N SER A 47 6.43 10.06 0.03
CA SER A 47 5.24 10.26 -0.79
C SER A 47 4.57 8.95 -1.18
N LEU A 48 3.30 9.05 -1.59
CA LEU A 48 2.56 8.01 -2.32
C LEU A 48 2.37 8.50 -3.75
N THR A 49 2.78 7.71 -4.74
CA THR A 49 2.76 8.14 -6.14
C THR A 49 2.08 7.13 -7.04
N LEU A 50 1.50 7.62 -8.13
CA LEU A 50 0.87 6.84 -9.19
C LEU A 50 1.62 7.07 -10.49
N THR A 51 2.06 5.97 -11.10
CA THR A 51 2.77 5.95 -12.37
C THR A 51 1.97 5.15 -13.37
N VAL A 52 1.71 5.72 -14.55
CA VAL A 52 1.09 5.00 -15.68
C VAL A 52 2.17 4.74 -16.72
N VAL A 53 2.27 3.49 -17.16
CA VAL A 53 3.32 3.00 -18.05
C VAL A 53 2.70 2.41 -19.30
N ASP A 54 3.24 2.74 -20.46
CA ASP A 54 2.90 2.10 -21.72
C ASP A 54 3.55 0.71 -21.77
N THR A 55 2.73 -0.33 -21.85
CA THR A 55 3.15 -1.73 -21.77
C THR A 55 3.91 -2.22 -23.01
N LYS A 56 3.83 -1.49 -24.14
CA LYS A 56 4.49 -1.87 -25.40
C LYS A 56 5.92 -1.33 -25.46
N SER A 57 6.10 -0.08 -25.08
CA SER A 57 7.37 0.64 -25.13
C SER A 57 8.12 0.63 -23.81
N GLY A 58 7.43 0.35 -22.69
CA GLY A 58 7.96 0.51 -21.33
C GLY A 58 8.15 1.97 -20.93
N SER A 59 7.55 2.92 -21.65
CA SER A 59 7.74 4.35 -21.42
C SER A 59 6.73 4.89 -20.41
N LEU A 60 7.15 5.90 -19.65
CA LEU A 60 6.28 6.67 -18.77
C LEU A 60 5.19 7.40 -19.57
N VAL A 61 3.93 7.15 -19.24
CA VAL A 61 2.77 7.86 -19.79
C VAL A 61 2.42 9.05 -18.90
N SER A 62 2.35 8.82 -17.58
CA SER A 62 2.10 9.87 -16.61
C SER A 62 2.66 9.51 -15.24
N TYR A 63 2.96 10.55 -14.45
CA TYR A 63 3.39 10.44 -13.07
C TYR A 63 2.64 11.48 -12.23
N SER A 64 2.06 11.07 -11.11
CA SER A 64 1.39 11.96 -10.17
C SER A 64 1.66 11.56 -8.72
N THR A 65 1.56 12.54 -7.83
CA THR A 65 1.61 12.31 -6.38
C THR A 65 0.18 12.23 -5.85
N ILE A 66 -0.13 11.11 -5.19
CA ILE A 66 -1.40 10.91 -4.47
C ILE A 66 -1.34 11.64 -3.13
N ASP A 67 -0.25 11.44 -2.38
CA ASP A 67 -0.05 12.07 -1.07
C ASP A 67 1.42 12.44 -0.87
N ALA A 68 1.72 13.74 -0.80
CA ALA A 68 3.06 14.26 -0.53
C ALA A 68 3.36 14.34 0.98
N SER A 69 2.38 14.01 1.82
CA SER A 69 2.38 14.13 3.28
C SER A 69 2.20 12.80 4.00
N LEU A 70 2.40 11.68 3.30
CA LEU A 70 2.32 10.33 3.88
C LEU A 70 3.35 10.12 5.01
N GLY A 71 4.45 10.87 4.98
CA GLY A 71 5.66 10.49 5.73
C GLY A 71 6.41 9.36 5.00
N PRO A 72 7.34 8.68 5.67
CA PRO A 72 8.15 7.62 5.08
C PRO A 72 7.27 6.41 4.74
N GLY A 73 6.73 6.40 3.52
CA GLY A 73 5.82 5.36 3.05
C GLY A 73 6.51 4.00 3.01
N TYR A 74 5.79 2.96 3.41
CA TYR A 74 6.35 1.62 3.55
C TYR A 74 5.41 0.57 2.95
N GLY A 75 4.62 -0.14 3.75
CA GLY A 75 3.74 -1.19 3.25
C GLY A 75 2.66 -0.67 2.32
N ILE A 76 2.31 -1.49 1.32
CA ILE A 76 1.20 -1.25 0.40
C ILE A 76 0.49 -2.57 0.06
N GLU A 77 -0.83 -2.57 0.15
CA GLU A 77 -1.71 -3.66 -0.30
C GLU A 77 -2.97 -3.08 -0.98
N MET A 78 -3.58 -3.84 -1.90
CA MET A 78 -4.84 -3.50 -2.54
C MET A 78 -6.01 -4.35 -2.02
N VAL A 79 -6.91 -3.74 -1.25
CA VAL A 79 -8.04 -4.42 -0.62
C VAL A 79 -9.23 -3.48 -0.45
N ASP A 80 -10.44 -4.02 -0.52
CA ASP A 80 -11.67 -3.29 -0.17
C ASP A 80 -11.72 -3.13 1.37
N VAL A 81 -11.21 -2.01 1.89
CA VAL A 81 -11.05 -1.76 3.34
C VAL A 81 -12.38 -1.39 3.98
N ASN A 82 -13.21 -0.62 3.26
CA ASN A 82 -14.48 -0.09 3.75
C ASN A 82 -15.68 -1.02 3.43
N GLY A 83 -15.49 -2.03 2.58
CA GLY A 83 -16.47 -3.02 2.18
C GLY A 83 -17.46 -2.52 1.13
N ASP A 84 -17.21 -1.41 0.44
CA ASP A 84 -18.15 -0.83 -0.53
C ASP A 84 -18.16 -1.57 -1.89
N GLY A 85 -17.19 -2.45 -2.12
CA GLY A 85 -17.02 -3.22 -3.34
C GLY A 85 -15.95 -2.67 -4.29
N GLU A 86 -15.36 -1.52 -3.99
CA GLU A 86 -14.19 -0.97 -4.68
C GLU A 86 -12.90 -1.35 -3.93
N ARG A 87 -11.77 -1.38 -4.64
CA ARG A 87 -10.47 -1.71 -4.03
C ARG A 87 -9.78 -0.42 -3.59
N ASP A 88 -9.38 -0.39 -2.33
CA ASP A 88 -8.64 0.70 -1.70
C ASP A 88 -7.15 0.35 -1.61
N LEU A 89 -6.33 1.37 -1.35
CA LEU A 89 -4.94 1.19 -0.94
C LEU A 89 -4.84 1.14 0.58
N LEU A 90 -4.35 0.03 1.11
CA LEU A 90 -3.95 -0.08 2.50
C LEU A 90 -2.45 0.23 2.60
N ILE A 91 -2.10 1.33 3.28
CA ILE A 91 -0.75 1.87 3.32
C ILE A 91 -0.26 2.00 4.76
N THR A 92 1.02 1.72 5.00
CA THR A 92 1.69 2.11 6.25
C THR A 92 2.76 3.17 6.00
N ASN A 93 2.97 4.06 6.98
CA ASN A 93 4.19 4.85 7.07
C ASN A 93 5.06 4.32 8.21
N HIS A 94 6.37 4.23 7.96
CA HIS A 94 7.33 3.56 8.85
C HIS A 94 8.16 4.61 9.57
N GLU A 95 7.60 5.15 10.65
CA GLU A 95 8.13 6.29 11.38
C GLU A 95 8.85 5.88 12.66
N ASP A 96 9.76 6.74 13.12
CA ASP A 96 10.34 6.59 14.45
C ASP A 96 9.35 7.01 15.57
N GLY A 97 9.79 6.85 16.82
CA GLY A 97 9.02 7.31 17.97
C GLY A 97 7.66 6.61 18.11
N SER A 98 6.58 7.33 17.87
CA SER A 98 5.21 6.80 17.84
C SER A 98 4.36 7.41 16.72
N GLY A 99 5.00 7.95 15.67
CA GLY A 99 4.34 8.64 14.56
C GLY A 99 3.73 7.70 13.52
N GLY A 100 4.12 6.43 13.57
CA GLY A 100 3.67 5.40 12.63
C GLY A 100 2.16 5.25 12.60
N SER A 101 1.64 4.93 11.43
CA SER A 101 0.21 4.90 11.13
C SER A 101 -0.13 3.92 10.01
N VAL A 102 -1.39 3.52 9.98
CA VAL A 102 -2.02 2.73 8.91
C VAL A 102 -3.13 3.57 8.29
N TYR A 103 -3.11 3.70 6.97
CA TYR A 103 -4.05 4.52 6.20
C TYR A 103 -4.79 3.67 5.17
N ALA A 104 -6.03 4.08 4.86
CA ALA A 104 -6.71 3.69 3.64
C ALA A 104 -6.75 4.88 2.67
N TYR A 105 -6.48 4.64 1.39
CA TYR A 105 -6.75 5.60 0.34
C TYR A 105 -7.77 5.03 -0.66
N HIS A 106 -8.82 5.79 -0.95
CA HIS A 106 -9.95 5.33 -1.75
C HIS A 106 -10.55 6.44 -2.61
N GLY A 107 -11.61 6.09 -3.36
CA GLY A 107 -12.24 6.96 -4.34
C GLY A 107 -11.39 7.19 -5.59
N GLN A 108 -11.88 8.06 -6.47
CA GLN A 108 -11.24 8.32 -7.77
C GLN A 108 -9.81 8.82 -7.59
N GLY A 109 -8.85 8.08 -8.17
CA GLY A 109 -7.42 8.39 -8.07
C GLY A 109 -6.85 8.28 -6.65
N TYR A 110 -7.53 7.60 -5.73
CA TYR A 110 -7.12 7.43 -4.34
C TYR A 110 -7.01 8.74 -3.55
N ALA A 111 -7.81 9.75 -3.91
CA ALA A 111 -7.74 11.09 -3.34
C ALA A 111 -8.29 11.21 -1.91
N GLN A 112 -9.03 10.22 -1.42
CA GLN A 112 -9.63 10.23 -0.08
C GLN A 112 -8.74 9.40 0.85
N LYS A 113 -8.16 10.05 1.87
CA LYS A 113 -7.28 9.43 2.87
C LYS A 113 -8.01 9.30 4.20
N GLU A 114 -7.96 8.11 4.78
CA GLU A 114 -8.53 7.81 6.09
C GLU A 114 -7.47 7.18 7.00
N THR A 115 -7.45 7.59 8.26
CA THR A 115 -6.52 7.03 9.26
C THR A 115 -7.20 5.87 9.96
N LEU A 116 -6.67 4.66 9.79
CA LEU A 116 -7.21 3.44 10.41
C LEU A 116 -6.62 3.22 11.80
N ALA A 117 -5.33 3.51 11.96
CA ALA A 117 -4.61 3.38 13.22
C ALA A 117 -3.37 4.27 13.24
N THR A 118 -2.91 4.61 14.45
CA THR A 118 -1.76 5.47 14.72
C THR A 118 -1.20 5.11 16.10
N GLY A 119 0.03 5.55 16.39
CA GLY A 119 0.61 5.42 17.72
C GLY A 119 1.40 4.15 17.94
N PHE A 120 1.93 3.54 16.87
CA PHE A 120 2.78 2.35 16.95
C PHE A 120 4.12 2.72 17.60
N PRO A 121 4.42 2.27 18.83
CA PRO A 121 5.58 2.72 19.57
C PRO A 121 6.85 1.98 19.15
N VAL A 122 7.93 2.70 18.84
CA VAL A 122 9.26 2.11 18.62
C VAL A 122 9.91 1.81 19.96
N VAL A 123 9.90 0.54 20.38
CA VAL A 123 10.47 0.08 21.67
C VAL A 123 11.87 -0.51 21.51
N VAL A 124 12.14 -1.13 20.36
CA VAL A 124 13.48 -1.62 20.00
C VAL A 124 14.24 -0.45 19.36
N LYS A 125 15.38 -0.07 19.94
CA LYS A 125 16.18 1.08 19.49
C LYS A 125 17.35 0.63 18.62
N GLY A 126 17.69 1.45 17.64
CA GLY A 126 18.83 1.25 16.74
C GLY A 126 18.77 2.20 15.54
N PRO A 127 19.84 2.26 14.73
CA PRO A 127 19.80 2.99 13.46
C PRO A 127 18.66 2.46 12.57
N GLY A 128 17.80 3.37 12.09
CA GLY A 128 16.65 3.00 11.24
C GLY A 128 15.48 2.36 11.98
N ALA A 129 15.45 2.40 13.32
CA ALA A 129 14.34 1.84 14.08
C ALA A 129 13.04 2.62 13.85
N ALA A 130 12.02 1.93 13.33
CA ALA A 130 10.74 2.51 12.99
C ALA A 130 9.59 1.48 13.09
N ALA A 131 8.37 1.98 13.16
CA ALA A 131 7.15 1.19 13.26
C ALA A 131 5.96 1.98 12.66
N PRO A 132 4.87 1.31 12.24
CA PRO A 132 4.76 -0.13 12.00
C PRO A 132 5.47 -0.57 10.71
N GLY A 133 5.64 -1.87 10.52
CA GLY A 133 6.00 -2.50 9.24
C GLY A 133 4.80 -2.59 8.28
N PRO A 134 4.75 -3.60 7.39
CA PRO A 134 3.63 -3.76 6.47
C PRO A 134 2.33 -4.18 7.18
N ALA A 135 1.21 -3.84 6.57
CA ALA A 135 -0.12 -4.28 6.98
C ALA A 135 -0.68 -5.29 5.97
N TYR A 136 -1.44 -6.26 6.46
CA TYR A 136 -1.98 -7.38 5.69
C TYR A 136 -3.47 -7.57 5.97
N ALA A 137 -4.29 -7.50 4.94
CA ALA A 137 -5.71 -7.79 5.04
C ALA A 137 -5.98 -9.29 5.16
N THR A 138 -6.96 -9.65 6.00
CA THR A 138 -7.37 -11.03 6.23
C THR A 138 -8.85 -11.14 6.56
N TYR A 139 -9.46 -12.27 6.23
CA TYR A 139 -10.86 -12.58 6.56
C TYR A 139 -10.87 -13.82 7.46
N PRO A 140 -10.90 -13.64 8.80
CA PRO A 140 -10.80 -14.75 9.74
C PRO A 140 -11.94 -15.75 9.55
N ALA A 141 -11.62 -17.05 9.50
CA ALA A 141 -12.62 -18.12 9.37
C ALA A 141 -13.66 -18.13 10.51
N ALA A 142 -13.30 -17.59 11.67
CA ALA A 142 -14.20 -17.43 12.82
C ALA A 142 -15.33 -16.40 12.57
N VAL A 143 -15.22 -15.55 11.55
CA VAL A 143 -16.21 -14.55 11.17
C VAL A 143 -16.67 -14.82 9.73
N PRO A 144 -17.47 -15.88 9.51
CA PRO A 144 -17.94 -16.20 8.17
C PRO A 144 -18.80 -15.06 7.64
N ASN A 145 -18.55 -14.66 6.39
CA ASN A 145 -19.21 -13.54 5.69
C ASN A 145 -18.82 -12.13 6.19
N ALA A 146 -17.62 -11.97 6.77
CA ALA A 146 -17.08 -10.64 7.03
C ALA A 146 -17.06 -9.81 5.72
N THR A 147 -17.72 -8.65 5.74
CA THR A 147 -17.80 -7.73 4.58
C THR A 147 -16.64 -6.76 4.52
N ARG A 148 -15.80 -6.71 5.55
CA ARG A 148 -14.61 -5.87 5.68
C ARG A 148 -13.46 -6.71 6.22
N PRO A 149 -12.22 -6.48 5.76
CA PRO A 149 -11.08 -7.26 6.20
C PRO A 149 -10.70 -6.89 7.63
N TYR A 150 -10.17 -7.84 8.37
CA TYR A 150 -9.31 -7.56 9.52
C TYR A 150 -7.93 -7.20 8.97
N ILE A 151 -7.16 -6.38 9.67
CA ILE A 151 -5.83 -5.99 9.20
C ILE A 151 -4.79 -6.40 10.25
N LEU A 152 -3.91 -7.33 9.88
CA LEU A 152 -2.74 -7.69 10.67
C LEU A 152 -1.61 -6.71 10.35
N VAL A 153 -1.07 -6.04 11.36
CA VAL A 153 0.01 -5.07 11.19
C VAL A 153 1.26 -5.61 11.84
N ALA A 154 2.34 -5.75 11.07
CA ALA A 154 3.65 -6.04 11.64
C ALA A 154 4.12 -4.82 12.45
N GLY A 155 4.47 -4.97 13.72
CA GLY A 155 4.94 -3.85 14.53
C GLY A 155 6.41 -3.48 14.29
N ASP A 156 7.18 -4.39 13.68
CA ASP A 156 8.62 -4.24 13.45
C ASP A 156 9.37 -3.81 14.72
N CYS A 157 9.95 -2.60 14.79
CA CYS A 157 10.63 -2.11 16.00
C CYS A 157 9.69 -1.80 17.18
N ALA A 158 8.37 -1.93 17.00
CA ALA A 158 7.44 -2.03 18.11
C ALA A 158 7.49 -3.37 18.86
N GLY A 159 8.23 -4.35 18.34
CA GLY A 159 8.44 -5.66 18.98
C GLY A 159 7.13 -6.43 19.20
N SER A 160 6.09 -6.09 18.43
CA SER A 160 4.72 -6.56 18.57
C SER A 160 4.10 -6.83 17.20
N ALA A 161 2.94 -7.46 17.18
CA ALA A 161 2.03 -7.45 16.03
C ALA A 161 0.68 -6.93 16.52
N TYR A 162 -0.03 -6.23 15.65
CA TYR A 162 -1.31 -5.61 15.99
C TYR A 162 -2.40 -6.17 15.12
N LEU A 163 -3.63 -6.21 15.66
CA LEU A 163 -4.81 -6.59 14.90
C LEU A 163 -5.76 -5.39 14.87
N LEU A 164 -6.06 -4.90 13.67
CA LEU A 164 -7.12 -3.93 13.45
C LEU A 164 -8.40 -4.68 13.10
N THR A 165 -9.43 -4.49 13.92
CA THR A 165 -10.75 -5.08 13.73
C THR A 165 -11.73 -4.03 13.18
N PRO A 166 -12.53 -4.35 12.14
CA PRO A 166 -13.53 -3.42 11.62
C PRO A 166 -14.50 -2.96 12.71
N SER A 167 -14.69 -1.65 12.84
CA SER A 167 -15.73 -1.05 13.67
C SER A 167 -16.72 -0.25 12.82
N GLY A 168 -17.97 -0.15 13.27
CA GLY A 168 -19.04 0.48 12.51
C GLY A 168 -19.65 -0.42 11.42
N SER A 169 -20.42 0.18 10.52
CA SER A 169 -21.13 -0.52 9.44
C SER A 169 -20.31 -0.60 8.15
N ARG A 170 -20.82 -1.37 7.17
CA ARG A 170 -20.34 -1.35 5.77
C ARG A 170 -20.29 0.09 5.23
N GLY A 171 -19.23 0.43 4.51
CA GLY A 171 -18.97 1.77 3.98
C GLY A 171 -18.36 2.74 4.99
N SER A 172 -18.15 2.33 6.25
CA SER A 172 -17.35 3.08 7.22
C SER A 172 -15.90 2.58 7.23
N VAL A 173 -14.97 3.47 7.56
CA VAL A 173 -13.53 3.19 7.64
C VAL A 173 -13.01 2.97 9.07
N GLY A 174 -13.90 2.89 10.06
CA GLY A 174 -13.48 2.75 11.46
C GLY A 174 -12.84 1.40 11.75
N TYR A 175 -11.72 1.41 12.47
CA TYR A 175 -11.08 0.21 13.02
C TYR A 175 -10.77 0.40 14.51
N LEU A 176 -10.76 -0.70 15.26
CA LEU A 176 -10.22 -0.76 16.62
C LEU A 176 -8.89 -1.51 16.58
N MET A 177 -7.88 -0.97 17.24
CA MET A 177 -6.58 -1.61 17.36
C MET A 177 -6.49 -2.38 18.67
N GLU A 178 -6.17 -3.66 18.56
CA GLU A 178 -5.85 -4.57 19.67
C GLU A 178 -4.37 -4.97 19.64
#